data_AF-A0A5C5WJI3-F1
#
_entry.id   AF-A0A5C5WJI3-F1
#
_cell.length_a   1.000
_cell.length_b   1.000
_cell.length_c   1.000
_cell.angle_alpha   90.00
_cell.angle_beta   90.00
_cell.angle_gamma   90.00
#
_symmetry.space_group_name_H-M   'P 1'
#
loop_
_entity.id
_entity.type
_entity.pdbx_description
1 polymer ?
#
loop_
_entity_poly.entity_id
_entity_poly.type
_entity_poly.pdbx_seq_one_letter_code
_entity_poly.pdbx_strand_id
1 'polypeptide(L)'
;MNQNRNQALPDVITRSHLLTFAGEFDELGIPLGYRPSHSHDVEIDGKLYPPPAIVALAAKAITGSVPEPGFCAGKGTKCFQILEDAGFSIRRKTKHV
;
A
#
# COMPACT_ATOMS: atom_id res chain seq x y z
N MET A 1 -14.88 -10.42 -25.69
CA MET A 1 -14.99 -9.65 -24.44
C MET A 1 -13.62 -9.11 -24.07
N ASN A 2 -13.52 -7.80 -23.82
CA ASN A 2 -12.28 -7.06 -23.59
C ASN A 2 -11.66 -7.41 -22.23
N GLN A 3 -10.53 -8.11 -22.21
CA GLN A 3 -9.70 -8.24 -21.00
C GLN A 3 -8.82 -6.99 -20.87
N ASN A 4 -9.36 -5.96 -20.22
CA ASN A 4 -8.56 -4.87 -19.68
C ASN A 4 -7.67 -5.44 -18.57
N ARG A 5 -6.42 -5.79 -18.89
CA ARG A 5 -5.37 -6.15 -17.94
C ARG A 5 -4.90 -4.94 -17.15
N ASN A 6 -5.81 -4.36 -16.38
CA ASN A 6 -5.47 -3.54 -15.24
C ASN A 6 -5.74 -4.47 -14.06
N GLN A 7 -4.72 -5.19 -13.58
CA GLN A 7 -4.78 -5.92 -12.30
C GLN A 7 -4.94 -4.86 -11.21
N ALA A 8 -6.18 -4.41 -11.09
CA ALA A 8 -6.58 -3.22 -10.40
C ALA A 8 -6.66 -3.58 -8.93
N LEU A 9 -5.91 -2.82 -8.12
CA LEU A 9 -6.19 -2.74 -6.70
C LEU A 9 -7.71 -2.56 -6.52
N PRO A 10 -8.34 -3.37 -5.66
CA PRO A 10 -9.77 -3.30 -5.46
C PRO A 10 -10.16 -1.90 -4.99
N ASP A 11 -11.11 -1.26 -5.67
CA ASP A 11 -11.61 0.08 -5.30
C ASP A 11 -12.33 0.09 -3.94
N VAL A 12 -12.50 -1.08 -3.30
CA VAL A 12 -13.09 -1.24 -1.96
C VAL A 12 -12.08 -1.14 -0.82
N ILE A 13 -10.81 -0.78 -1.09
CA ILE A 13 -9.85 -0.50 -0.01
C ILE A 13 -10.27 0.79 0.69
N THR A 14 -10.80 0.65 1.91
CA THR A 14 -11.21 1.78 2.75
C THR A 14 -10.12 2.11 3.77
N ARG A 15 -10.22 3.30 4.36
CA ARG A 15 -9.36 3.73 5.47
C ARG A 15 -9.29 2.72 6.61
N SER A 16 -10.42 2.12 6.97
CA SER A 16 -10.50 1.14 8.06
C SER A 16 -9.68 -0.12 7.75
N HIS A 17 -9.73 -0.61 6.50
CA HIS A 17 -8.88 -1.71 6.06
C HIS A 17 -7.40 -1.35 6.24
N LEU A 18 -6.98 -0.18 5.76
CA LEU A 18 -5.58 0.25 5.87
C LEU A 18 -5.11 0.36 7.33
N LEU A 19 -5.97 0.82 8.25
CA LEU A 19 -5.66 0.86 9.70
C LEU A 19 -5.51 -0.54 10.30
N THR A 20 -6.45 -1.45 10.02
CA THR A 20 -6.39 -2.84 10.50
C THR A 20 -5.11 -3.52 10.02
N PHE A 21 -4.77 -3.38 8.74
CA PHE A 21 -3.58 -4.01 8.18
C PHE A 21 -2.27 -3.33 8.57
N ALA A 22 -2.29 -2.04 8.92
CA ALA A 22 -1.12 -1.41 9.53
C ALA A 22 -0.82 -2.03 10.91
N GLY A 23 -1.86 -2.36 11.69
CA GLY A 23 -1.73 -3.12 12.93
C GLY A 23 -1.17 -4.53 12.69
N GLU A 24 -1.74 -5.27 11.74
CA GLU A 24 -1.22 -6.60 11.38
C GLU A 24 0.22 -6.56 10.86
N PHE A 25 0.62 -5.50 10.14
CA PHE A 25 2.01 -5.31 9.71
C PHE A 25 2.95 -5.10 10.89
N ASP A 26 2.49 -4.47 11.99
CA ASP A 26 3.29 -4.30 13.21
C ASP A 26 3.51 -5.66 13.91
N GLU A 27 2.52 -6.55 13.88
CA GLU A 27 2.59 -7.88 14.49
C GLU A 27 3.31 -8.93 13.61
N LEU A 28 3.00 -8.98 12.32
CA LEU A 28 3.51 -9.97 11.36
C LEU A 28 4.78 -9.52 10.65
N GLY A 29 5.05 -8.22 10.61
CA GLY A 29 6.15 -7.63 9.86
C GLY A 29 5.92 -7.61 8.35
N ILE A 30 7.01 -7.45 7.59
CA ILE A 30 6.97 -7.40 6.12
C ILE A 30 6.65 -8.81 5.59
N PRO A 31 5.60 -8.97 4.75
CA PRO A 31 5.28 -10.27 4.18
C PRO A 31 6.43 -10.81 3.32
N LEU A 32 6.65 -12.13 3.39
CA LEU A 32 7.74 -12.81 2.69
C LEU A 32 7.69 -12.49 1.18
N GLY A 33 8.78 -11.94 0.64
CA GLY A 33 8.88 -11.54 -0.77
C GLY A 33 8.56 -10.06 -1.06
N TYR A 34 8.12 -9.28 -0.07
CA TYR A 34 8.00 -7.82 -0.20
C TYR A 34 9.31 -7.13 0.13
N ARG A 35 9.64 -6.11 -0.66
CA ARG A 35 10.74 -5.18 -0.34
C ARG A 35 10.19 -3.88 0.21
N PRO A 36 10.79 -3.33 1.29
CA PRO A 36 10.41 -2.02 1.79
C PRO A 36 10.64 -0.96 0.70
N SER A 37 9.70 -0.01 0.62
CA SER A 37 9.80 1.15 -0.26
C SER A 37 11.03 1.98 0.08
N HIS A 38 11.83 2.30 -0.94
CA HIS A 38 13.05 3.10 -0.77
C HIS A 38 12.81 4.62 -0.81
N SER A 39 11.61 5.07 -1.22
CA SER A 39 11.42 6.48 -1.63
C SER A 39 10.31 7.22 -0.89
N HIS A 40 9.29 6.51 -0.42
CA HIS A 40 8.11 7.11 0.23
C HIS A 40 7.64 6.23 1.38
N ASP A 41 7.15 6.87 2.44
CA ASP A 41 6.48 6.27 3.58
C ASP A 41 5.08 6.91 3.72
N VAL A 42 4.09 6.14 4.18
CA VAL A 42 2.76 6.65 4.55
C VAL A 42 2.63 6.68 6.07
N GLU A 43 2.13 7.79 6.60
CA GLU A 43 1.89 7.96 8.02
C GLU A 43 0.50 7.42 8.37
N ILE A 44 0.46 6.35 9.18
CA ILE A 44 -0.77 5.72 9.68
C ILE A 44 -0.62 5.65 11.20
N ASP A 45 -1.51 6.33 11.93
CA ASP A 45 -1.50 6.35 13.39
C ASP A 45 -0.15 6.81 14.00
N GLY A 46 0.51 7.78 13.35
CA GLY A 46 1.81 8.31 13.79
C GLY A 46 3.01 7.39 13.48
N LYS A 47 2.79 6.21 12.88
CA LYS A 47 3.84 5.30 12.41
C LYS A 47 4.02 5.42 10.90
N LEU A 48 5.26 5.21 10.44
CA LEU A 48 5.62 5.29 9.02
C LEU A 48 5.70 3.89 8.43
N TYR A 49 4.93 3.66 7.37
CA TYR A 49 4.89 2.38 6.68
C TYR A 49 5.21 2.52 5.19
N PRO A 50 5.76 1.48 4.54
CA PRO A 50 5.95 1.51 3.10
C PRO A 50 4.59 1.47 2.39
N PRO A 51 4.21 2.49 1.58
CA PRO A 51 2.94 2.56 0.87
C PRO A 51 2.60 1.30 0.06
N PRO A 52 3.53 0.72 -0.73
CA PRO A 52 3.23 -0.51 -1.46
C PRO A 52 2.99 -1.71 -0.54
N ALA A 53 3.68 -1.82 0.59
CA ALA A 53 3.51 -2.98 1.47
C ALA A 53 2.11 -2.98 2.14
N ILE A 54 1.68 -1.83 2.65
CA ILE A 54 0.35 -1.69 3.28
C ILE A 54 -0.77 -1.93 2.27
N VAL A 55 -0.69 -1.31 1.09
CA VAL A 55 -1.73 -1.47 0.06
C VAL A 55 -1.77 -2.91 -0.47
N ALA A 56 -0.62 -3.56 -0.62
CA ALA A 56 -0.57 -4.96 -1.01
C ALA A 56 -1.14 -5.91 0.03
N LEU A 57 -0.87 -5.67 1.32
CA LEU A 57 -1.46 -6.43 2.40
C LEU A 57 -2.98 -6.27 2.43
N ALA A 58 -3.46 -5.03 2.33
CA ALA A 58 -4.90 -4.76 2.26
C ALA A 58 -5.55 -5.44 1.05
N ALA A 59 -4.93 -5.34 -0.13
CA ALA A 59 -5.42 -6.00 -1.33
C ALA A 59 -5.43 -7.53 -1.20
N LYS A 60 -4.38 -8.12 -0.62
CA LYS A 60 -4.27 -9.57 -0.38
C LYS A 60 -5.37 -10.05 0.56
N ALA A 61 -5.64 -9.34 1.64
CA ALA A 61 -6.67 -9.74 2.59
C ALA A 61 -8.08 -9.67 1.99
N ILE A 62 -8.35 -8.67 1.14
CA ILE A 62 -9.65 -8.52 0.46
C ILE A 62 -9.85 -9.55 -0.65
N THR A 63 -8.81 -9.76 -1.48
CA THR A 63 -8.90 -10.60 -2.69
C THR A 63 -8.44 -12.04 -2.49
N GLY A 64 -7.81 -12.34 -1.35
CA GLY A 64 -7.09 -13.58 -1.11
C GLY A 64 -5.77 -13.73 -1.90
N SER A 65 -5.44 -12.78 -2.78
CA SER A 65 -4.28 -12.87 -3.68
C SER A 65 -3.36 -11.67 -3.55
N VAL A 66 -2.07 -11.93 -3.54
CA VAL A 66 -1.05 -10.88 -3.50
C VAL A 66 -1.04 -10.15 -4.85
N PRO A 67 -1.19 -8.82 -4.91
CA PRO A 67 -1.01 -8.09 -6.15
C PRO A 67 0.43 -8.23 -6.64
N GLU A 68 0.64 -8.22 -7.96
CA GLU A 68 1.97 -8.48 -8.52
C GLU A 68 3.02 -7.51 -7.94
N PRO A 69 4.18 -8.03 -7.48
CA PRO A 69 5.27 -7.21 -6.99
C PRO A 69 5.84 -6.40 -8.16
N GLY A 70 5.43 -5.15 -8.29
CA GLY A 70 5.77 -4.31 -9.44
C GLY A 70 4.76 -3.21 -9.76
N PHE A 71 3.60 -3.16 -9.09
CA PHE A 71 2.72 -2.00 -9.23
C PHE A 71 3.49 -0.72 -8.84
N CYS A 72 3.41 0.30 -9.68
CA CYS A 72 4.11 1.55 -9.41
C CYS A 72 3.53 2.17 -8.13
N ALA A 73 4.39 2.38 -7.13
CA ALA A 73 4.06 3.10 -5.90
C ALA A 73 4.74 4.48 -5.92
N GLY A 74 4.45 5.25 -6.97
CA GLY A 74 4.92 6.61 -7.18
C GLY A 74 3.80 7.63 -7.10
N LYS A 75 4.14 8.91 -6.98
CA LYS A 75 3.16 10.00 -7.01
C LYS A 75 2.35 9.94 -8.31
N GLY A 76 1.01 9.94 -8.20
CA GLY A 76 0.09 9.83 -9.35
C GLY A 76 -0.30 8.40 -9.75
N THR A 77 0.08 7.40 -8.95
CA THR A 77 -0.34 6.01 -9.16
C THR A 77 -1.59 5.68 -8.33
N LYS A 78 -2.32 4.62 -8.71
CA LYS A 78 -3.52 4.17 -7.98
C LYS A 78 -3.25 3.91 -6.49
N CYS A 79 -2.04 3.49 -6.13
CA CYS A 79 -1.65 3.35 -4.73
C CYS A 79 -1.66 4.66 -3.93
N PHE A 80 -1.10 5.72 -4.50
CA PHE A 80 -1.09 7.02 -3.83
C PHE A 80 -2.52 7.56 -3.73
N GLN A 81 -3.31 7.42 -4.80
CA GLN A 81 -4.71 7.82 -4.80
C GLN A 81 -5.52 7.11 -3.71
N ILE A 82 -5.37 5.79 -3.53
CA ILE A 82 -6.09 5.05 -2.47
C ILE A 82 -5.71 5.57 -1.08
N LEU A 83 -4.43 5.86 -0.84
CA LEU A 83 -3.97 6.35 0.46
C LEU A 83 -4.42 7.81 0.70
N GLU A 84 -4.34 8.66 -0.32
CA GLU A 84 -4.79 10.06 -0.26
C GLU A 84 -6.32 10.15 -0.10
N ASP A 85 -7.09 9.34 -0.83
CA ASP A 85 -8.56 9.24 -0.72
C ASP A 85 -8.99 8.72 0.66
N ALA A 86 -8.23 7.77 1.22
CA ALA A 86 -8.40 7.31 2.59
C ALA A 86 -7.95 8.33 3.65
N GLY A 87 -7.43 9.50 3.26
CA GLY A 87 -7.05 10.59 4.16
C GLY A 87 -5.68 10.41 4.83
N PHE A 88 -4.82 9.54 4.30
CA PHE A 88 -3.47 9.35 4.83
C PHE A 88 -2.46 10.30 4.21
N SER A 89 -1.48 10.72 5.03
CA SER A 89 -0.40 11.57 4.57
C SER A 89 0.78 10.74 4.07
N ILE A 90 1.13 10.91 2.80
CA ILE A 90 2.30 10.26 2.20
C ILE A 90 3.50 11.20 2.30
N ARG A 91 4.55 10.76 2.98
CA ARG A 91 5.82 11.50 3.11
C ARG A 91 6.88 10.93 2.18
N ARG A 92 7.61 11.81 1.50
CA ARG A 92 8.83 11.42 0.81
C ARG A 92 9.91 11.11 1.84
N LYS A 93 10.61 9.99 1.66
CA LYS A 93 11.86 9.73 2.37
C LYS A 93 12.87 10.69 1.79
N THR A 94 13.16 11.77 2.51
CA THR A 94 14.39 12.51 2.25
C THR A 94 15.52 11.54 2.52
N LYS A 95 16.17 11.06 1.45
CA LYS A 95 17.48 10.43 1.58
C LYS A 95 18.36 11.48 2.24
N HIS A 96 18.74 11.25 3.49
CA HIS A 96 19.89 11.96 4.02
C HIS A 96 21.07 11.45 3.18
N VAL A 97 21.62 12.35 2.39
CA VAL A 97 22.87 12.16 1.63
C VAL A 97 24.04 12.00 2.58
#